data_AF-A0A971H683-F1
#
_entry.id   AF-A0A971H683-F1
#
_cell.length_a   1.000
_cell.length_b   1.000
_cell.length_c   1.000
_cell.angle_alpha   90.00
_cell.angle_beta   90.00
_cell.angle_gamma   90.00
#
_symmetry.space_group_name_H-M   'P 1'
#
loop_
_entity.id
_entity.type
_entity.pdbx_description
1 polymer ?
#
loop_
_entity_poly.entity_id
_entity_poly.type
_entity_poly.pdbx_seq_one_letter_code
_entity_poly.pdbx_strand_id
1 'polypeptide(L)'
;MKSNKTLKVIVALLAIIILASGLFWMINKDEDYGKKALESKVRMQFNNEGKFKIVIFSDLHSDIKKAPKYIKNIVDKENPDFVMITGDIEIFEGFPELEKYLDAAFGYLDDKKIPWAQVYGNHDVEYVAGGTSVKDMKEKVHAVYMKHPYNVSKPGPAGVSGESNYVLPVYGSDGKSVAMALWAIDSNMYLENNYKGMAADAILPNPINGGYKWDYIKPDQVMWYYNTSEALEKYAKKKIPGLMFFHIPLAEMNYIPNNPKETKMVGAKREPVNCSEINSGLFSFLLSRKDVFGIFNGHDHVNDFVGEYMGIRMAYTPCITHKNYHGKDSMGARVVIVDEKDVKKFETHIDYLLELGFYDDSLDRDDPIELTDEVLKKNNVEKHETANIPDKLNEPGMLANFDNFVSTQKDDLIAKGKGATVGTTFSSGTDIPPTQYPRVVSVPNGYKGNGVGIIKDEGTDYAVLSLYFPEKKYNGETYVRLYVDFTDVDWNMGSFGLIDNNGAVYQTRDNKGKEYMALFYLPDGETKWQNYTHSNQGRLGATQGTSLYNFKGWIALKVEDMLSATGPATNPQKERNGTHLKTGDVLKGLYIKYNLLHDSMIKKPFVFDEIAVTNEYWNFK
;
A
#
# COMPACT_ATOMS: atom_id res chain seq x y z
N MET A 1 -31.03 -76.19 10.17
CA MET A 1 -29.77 -75.41 10.01
C MET A 1 -29.61 -74.68 8.66
N LYS A 2 -30.50 -74.79 7.67
CA LYS A 2 -30.35 -74.07 6.38
C LYS A 2 -30.77 -72.59 6.37
N SER A 3 -31.69 -72.14 7.24
CA SER A 3 -32.22 -70.76 7.18
C SER A 3 -31.24 -69.67 7.63
N ASN A 4 -30.24 -70.02 8.44
CA ASN A 4 -29.31 -69.05 9.02
C ASN A 4 -28.22 -68.59 8.03
N LYS A 5 -27.91 -69.39 6.99
CA LYS A 5 -26.98 -68.96 5.92
C LYS A 5 -27.67 -68.03 4.92
N THR A 6 -28.89 -68.36 4.48
CA THR A 6 -29.67 -67.52 3.56
C THR A 6 -29.98 -66.15 4.16
N LEU A 7 -30.37 -66.11 5.45
CA LEU A 7 -30.62 -64.85 6.14
C LEU A 7 -29.36 -63.97 6.24
N LYS A 8 -28.20 -64.56 6.56
CA LYS A 8 -26.92 -63.83 6.58
C LYS A 8 -26.52 -63.26 5.22
N VAL A 9 -26.75 -64.01 4.14
CA VAL A 9 -26.50 -63.54 2.77
C VAL A 9 -27.44 -62.38 2.41
N ILE A 10 -28.73 -62.47 2.75
CA ILE A 10 -29.69 -61.39 2.49
C ILE A 10 -29.33 -60.13 3.28
N VAL A 11 -28.98 -60.26 4.56
CA VAL A 11 -28.55 -59.12 5.40
C VAL A 11 -27.27 -58.48 4.85
N ALA A 12 -26.30 -59.28 4.40
CA ALA A 12 -25.07 -58.76 3.80
C ALA A 12 -25.36 -58.03 2.46
N LEU A 13 -26.23 -58.57 1.62
CA LEU A 13 -26.64 -57.92 0.37
C LEU A 13 -27.40 -56.62 0.62
N LEU A 14 -28.30 -56.58 1.60
CA LEU A 14 -29.00 -55.36 2.00
C LEU A 14 -28.03 -54.30 2.54
N ALA A 15 -27.04 -54.69 3.36
CA ALA A 15 -26.01 -53.78 3.83
C ALA A 15 -25.18 -53.21 2.67
N ILE A 16 -24.81 -54.04 1.68
CA ILE A 16 -24.09 -53.59 0.47
C ILE A 16 -24.97 -52.63 -0.34
N ILE A 17 -26.25 -52.93 -0.52
CA ILE A 17 -27.18 -52.05 -1.26
C ILE A 17 -27.34 -50.71 -0.52
N ILE A 18 -27.50 -50.70 0.80
CA ILE A 18 -27.61 -49.47 1.59
C ILE A 18 -26.33 -48.64 1.50
N LEU A 19 -25.16 -49.27 1.63
CA LEU A 19 -23.87 -48.59 1.50
C LEU A 19 -23.66 -48.06 0.07
N ALA A 20 -23.99 -48.84 -0.95
CA ALA A 20 -23.90 -48.43 -2.35
C ALA A 20 -24.88 -47.29 -2.68
N SER A 21 -26.09 -47.32 -2.11
CA SER A 21 -27.09 -46.25 -2.28
C SER A 21 -26.67 -44.97 -1.57
N GLY A 22 -26.11 -45.08 -0.36
CA GLY A 22 -25.55 -43.95 0.37
C GLY A 22 -24.35 -43.32 -0.35
N LEU A 23 -23.44 -44.15 -0.87
CA LEU A 23 -22.30 -43.69 -1.66
C LEU A 23 -22.75 -43.05 -2.98
N PHE A 24 -23.72 -43.65 -3.68
CA PHE A 24 -24.31 -43.09 -4.89
C PHE A 24 -24.99 -41.74 -4.62
N TRP A 25 -25.73 -41.62 -3.51
CA TRP A 25 -26.35 -40.35 -3.11
C TRP A 25 -25.31 -39.27 -2.78
N MET A 26 -24.23 -39.61 -2.07
CA MET A 26 -23.14 -38.68 -1.77
C MET A 26 -22.42 -38.21 -3.04
N ILE A 27 -22.10 -39.11 -3.97
CA ILE A 27 -21.43 -38.76 -5.23
C ILE A 27 -22.30 -37.81 -6.06
N ASN A 28 -23.58 -38.13 -6.24
CA ASN A 28 -24.50 -37.28 -7.00
C ASN A 28 -24.68 -35.89 -6.36
N LYS A 29 -24.69 -35.82 -5.02
CA LYS A 29 -24.76 -34.55 -4.30
C LYS A 29 -23.53 -33.66 -4.58
N ASP A 30 -22.34 -34.23 -4.63
CA ASP A 30 -21.12 -33.49 -4.92
C ASP A 30 -21.04 -33.06 -6.39
N GLU A 31 -21.44 -33.92 -7.34
CA GLU A 31 -21.50 -33.55 -8.76
C GLU A 31 -22.51 -32.43 -9.01
N ASP A 32 -23.69 -32.50 -8.39
CA ASP A 32 -24.71 -31.44 -8.48
C ASP A 32 -24.22 -30.14 -7.84
N TYR A 33 -23.53 -30.20 -6.71
CA TYR A 33 -22.92 -29.02 -6.09
C TYR A 33 -21.84 -28.41 -6.98
N GLY A 34 -20.95 -29.23 -7.54
CA GLY A 34 -19.91 -28.77 -8.47
C GLY A 34 -20.49 -28.10 -9.72
N LYS A 35 -21.56 -28.67 -10.28
CA LYS A 35 -22.29 -28.06 -11.40
C LYS A 35 -22.87 -26.69 -11.03
N LYS A 36 -23.56 -26.58 -9.89
CA LYS A 36 -24.15 -25.33 -9.40
C LYS A 36 -23.11 -24.27 -9.08
N ALA A 37 -21.98 -24.66 -8.50
CA ALA A 37 -20.87 -23.75 -8.20
C ALA A 37 -20.35 -23.04 -9.46
N LEU A 38 -20.40 -23.70 -10.62
CA LEU A 38 -19.99 -23.17 -11.92
C LEU A 38 -21.08 -22.41 -12.68
N GLU A 39 -22.27 -22.17 -12.13
CA GLU A 39 -23.27 -21.35 -12.82
C GLU A 39 -22.78 -19.90 -12.95
N SER A 40 -22.98 -19.22 -14.07
CA SER A 40 -22.56 -17.81 -14.22
C SER A 40 -23.61 -17.05 -15.02
N LYS A 41 -23.83 -15.78 -14.65
CA LYS A 41 -24.78 -14.88 -15.32
C LYS A 41 -24.41 -14.69 -16.80
N VAL A 42 -23.12 -14.53 -17.06
CA VAL A 42 -22.56 -14.41 -18.42
C VAL A 42 -21.61 -15.58 -18.65
N ARG A 43 -21.67 -16.13 -19.87
CA ARG A 43 -20.80 -17.22 -20.28
C ARG A 43 -19.44 -16.67 -20.73
N MET A 44 -18.38 -17.08 -20.04
CA MET A 44 -16.99 -16.81 -20.42
C MET A 44 -16.39 -18.01 -21.15
N GLN A 45 -15.62 -17.76 -22.20
CA GLN A 45 -15.09 -18.81 -23.05
C GLN A 45 -13.79 -18.36 -23.71
N PHE A 46 -12.85 -19.29 -23.90
CA PHE A 46 -11.70 -19.06 -24.79
C PHE A 46 -12.19 -18.69 -26.19
N ASN A 47 -11.51 -17.73 -26.82
CA ASN A 47 -11.84 -17.32 -28.18
C ASN A 47 -11.48 -18.41 -29.21
N ASN A 48 -11.79 -18.17 -30.49
CA ASN A 48 -11.54 -19.13 -31.56
C ASN A 48 -10.04 -19.44 -31.80
N GLU A 49 -9.13 -18.62 -31.25
CA GLU A 49 -7.69 -18.85 -31.29
C GLU A 49 -7.18 -19.62 -30.07
N GLY A 50 -8.08 -19.99 -29.15
CA GLY A 50 -7.73 -20.65 -27.89
C GLY A 50 -7.07 -19.70 -26.90
N LYS A 51 -7.36 -18.39 -26.96
CA LYS A 51 -6.88 -17.40 -25.99
C LYS A 51 -8.00 -16.92 -25.08
N PHE A 52 -7.65 -16.62 -23.83
CA PHE A 52 -8.51 -15.94 -22.88
C PHE A 52 -7.70 -14.86 -22.17
N LYS A 53 -8.10 -13.60 -22.36
CA LYS A 53 -7.42 -12.43 -21.79
C LYS A 53 -8.20 -11.88 -20.61
N ILE A 54 -7.49 -11.72 -19.49
CA ILE A 54 -7.98 -11.12 -18.27
C ILE A 54 -7.22 -9.81 -18.03
N VAL A 55 -7.95 -8.72 -17.78
CA VAL A 55 -7.38 -7.49 -17.22
C VAL A 55 -7.76 -7.41 -15.76
N ILE A 56 -6.77 -7.19 -14.91
CA ILE A 56 -6.92 -7.09 -13.45
C ILE A 56 -6.67 -5.65 -13.06
N PHE A 57 -7.66 -5.03 -12.44
CA PHE A 57 -7.54 -3.72 -11.80
C PHE A 57 -7.57 -3.89 -10.29
N SER A 58 -6.88 -3.03 -9.58
CA SER A 58 -6.90 -3.00 -8.11
C SER A 58 -6.91 -1.58 -7.61
N ASP A 59 -7.44 -1.37 -6.40
CA ASP A 59 -7.20 -0.14 -5.63
C ASP A 59 -7.66 1.11 -6.41
N LEU A 60 -8.96 1.18 -6.68
CA LEU A 60 -9.63 2.26 -7.42
C LEU A 60 -10.03 3.44 -6.51
N HIS A 61 -10.20 3.22 -5.21
CA HIS A 61 -10.44 4.22 -4.15
C HIS A 61 -11.38 5.38 -4.49
N SER A 62 -12.59 5.10 -4.96
CA SER A 62 -13.65 6.07 -5.30
C SER A 62 -13.29 7.16 -6.33
N ASP A 63 -12.15 7.10 -7.04
CA ASP A 63 -11.76 8.21 -7.93
C ASP A 63 -12.62 8.22 -9.21
N ILE A 64 -13.77 8.88 -9.11
CA ILE A 64 -14.79 8.96 -10.16
C ILE A 64 -14.31 9.72 -11.41
N LYS A 65 -13.20 10.46 -11.33
CA LYS A 65 -12.61 11.15 -12.48
C LYS A 65 -11.63 10.25 -13.21
N LYS A 66 -10.73 9.59 -12.47
CA LYS A 66 -9.64 8.80 -13.04
C LYS A 66 -10.04 7.36 -13.37
N ALA A 67 -10.70 6.66 -12.44
CA ALA A 67 -10.96 5.23 -12.59
C ALA A 67 -11.75 4.92 -13.88
N PRO A 68 -12.88 5.60 -14.18
CA PRO A 68 -13.61 5.37 -15.43
C PRO A 68 -12.77 5.56 -16.69
N LYS A 69 -11.97 6.62 -16.72
CA LYS A 69 -11.11 6.96 -17.86
C LYS A 69 -10.03 5.90 -18.08
N TYR A 70 -9.32 5.54 -17.02
CA TYR A 70 -8.20 4.62 -17.10
C TYR A 70 -8.65 3.19 -17.39
N ILE A 71 -9.76 2.75 -16.78
CA ILE A 71 -10.40 1.47 -17.11
C ILE A 71 -10.77 1.46 -18.59
N LYS A 72 -11.46 2.50 -19.09
CA LYS A 72 -11.85 2.59 -20.51
C LYS A 72 -10.64 2.49 -21.44
N ASN A 73 -9.58 3.25 -21.17
CA ASN A 73 -8.39 3.30 -22.03
C ASN A 73 -7.67 1.94 -22.09
N ILE A 74 -7.47 1.29 -20.94
CA ILE A 74 -6.84 -0.03 -20.87
C ILE A 74 -7.72 -1.08 -21.53
N VAL A 75 -9.03 -1.06 -21.27
CA VAL A 75 -9.99 -1.99 -21.89
C VAL A 75 -10.03 -1.83 -23.41
N ASP A 76 -9.98 -0.60 -23.93
CA ASP A 76 -9.94 -0.35 -25.38
C ASP A 76 -8.63 -0.85 -26.02
N LYS A 77 -7.50 -0.69 -25.33
CA LYS A 77 -6.20 -1.20 -25.80
C LYS A 77 -6.15 -2.72 -25.76
N GLU A 78 -6.56 -3.32 -24.65
CA GLU A 78 -6.39 -4.76 -24.43
C GLU A 78 -7.50 -5.60 -25.02
N ASN A 79 -8.71 -5.07 -25.16
CA ASN A 79 -9.90 -5.80 -25.59
C ASN A 79 -10.05 -7.16 -24.84
N PRO A 80 -10.18 -7.14 -23.51
CA PRO A 80 -10.18 -8.36 -22.69
C PRO A 80 -11.45 -9.19 -22.85
N ASP A 81 -11.33 -10.49 -22.59
CA ASP A 81 -12.47 -11.41 -22.50
C ASP A 81 -13.13 -11.35 -21.11
N PHE A 82 -12.41 -10.87 -20.10
CA PHE A 82 -12.88 -10.74 -18.72
C PHE A 82 -12.09 -9.68 -17.94
N VAL A 83 -12.76 -9.01 -16.99
CA VAL A 83 -12.13 -8.05 -16.07
C VAL A 83 -12.30 -8.51 -14.61
N MET A 84 -11.19 -8.57 -13.87
CA MET A 84 -11.20 -8.82 -12.42
C MET A 84 -10.84 -7.54 -11.66
N ILE A 85 -11.58 -7.24 -10.60
CA ILE A 85 -11.27 -6.16 -9.66
C ILE A 85 -10.83 -6.78 -8.34
N THR A 86 -9.58 -6.56 -7.94
CA THR A 86 -9.01 -7.15 -6.72
C THR A 86 -9.24 -6.33 -5.46
N GLY A 87 -10.38 -5.63 -5.35
CA GLY A 87 -10.80 -4.90 -4.15
C GLY A 87 -10.39 -3.43 -4.11
N ASP A 88 -10.77 -2.78 -3.02
CA ASP A 88 -10.57 -1.36 -2.75
C ASP A 88 -11.11 -0.49 -3.88
N ILE A 89 -12.36 -0.76 -4.23
CA ILE A 89 -13.18 0.08 -5.09
C ILE A 89 -13.49 1.38 -4.34
N GLU A 90 -13.87 1.26 -3.06
CA GLU A 90 -14.26 2.26 -2.03
C GLU A 90 -15.32 3.29 -2.42
N ILE A 91 -16.33 3.61 -1.56
CA ILE A 91 -17.09 4.89 -1.48
C ILE A 91 -17.77 5.10 -0.11
N PHE A 92 -17.66 6.32 0.42
CA PHE A 92 -18.02 6.75 1.79
C PHE A 92 -19.41 7.40 1.99
N GLU A 93 -20.18 7.63 0.92
CA GLU A 93 -21.33 8.57 0.95
C GLU A 93 -22.72 7.90 0.87
N GLY A 94 -22.78 6.59 0.65
CA GLY A 94 -24.03 5.82 0.62
C GLY A 94 -24.26 5.02 -0.67
N PHE A 95 -25.38 4.28 -0.73
CA PHE A 95 -25.72 3.43 -1.87
C PHE A 95 -25.96 4.19 -3.20
N PRO A 96 -26.60 5.38 -3.24
CA PRO A 96 -26.77 6.14 -4.49
C PRO A 96 -25.44 6.56 -5.14
N GLU A 97 -24.47 6.96 -4.32
CA GLU A 97 -23.14 7.36 -4.76
C GLU A 97 -22.33 6.15 -5.23
N LEU A 98 -22.49 5.01 -4.54
CA LEU A 98 -21.99 3.71 -5.01
C LEU A 98 -22.54 3.37 -6.39
N GLU A 99 -23.86 3.40 -6.58
CA GLU A 99 -24.47 3.14 -7.89
C GLU A 99 -23.91 4.05 -8.98
N LYS A 100 -23.86 5.37 -8.73
CA LYS A 100 -23.33 6.35 -9.68
C LYS A 100 -21.88 6.07 -10.09
N TYR A 101 -21.04 5.70 -9.13
CA TYR A 101 -19.64 5.41 -9.42
C TYR A 101 -19.48 4.10 -10.19
N LEU A 102 -20.21 3.05 -9.82
CA LEU A 102 -20.16 1.78 -10.54
C LEU A 102 -20.67 1.93 -11.97
N ASP A 103 -21.71 2.74 -12.18
CA ASP A 103 -22.17 3.14 -13.52
C ASP A 103 -21.06 3.84 -14.31
N ALA A 104 -20.35 4.79 -13.68
CA ALA A 104 -19.25 5.49 -14.35
C ALA A 104 -18.07 4.56 -14.65
N ALA A 105 -17.61 3.77 -13.68
CA ALA A 105 -16.40 2.95 -13.78
C ALA A 105 -16.61 1.68 -14.61
N PHE A 106 -17.75 1.03 -14.45
CA PHE A 106 -18.02 -0.30 -15.01
C PHE A 106 -19.17 -0.34 -16.02
N GLY A 107 -19.98 0.71 -16.15
CA GLY A 107 -21.00 0.81 -17.21
C GLY A 107 -20.39 0.68 -18.61
N TYR A 108 -19.14 1.11 -18.79
CA TYR A 108 -18.40 0.88 -20.04
C TYR A 108 -18.19 -0.61 -20.36
N LEU A 109 -17.94 -1.44 -19.33
CA LEU A 109 -17.80 -2.89 -19.49
C LEU A 109 -19.14 -3.52 -19.88
N ASP A 110 -20.24 -3.03 -19.29
CA ASP A 110 -21.58 -3.48 -19.65
C ASP A 110 -21.93 -3.15 -21.11
N ASP A 111 -21.62 -1.93 -21.56
CA ASP A 111 -21.81 -1.50 -22.95
C ASP A 111 -21.01 -2.35 -23.93
N LYS A 112 -19.77 -2.67 -23.57
CA LYS A 112 -18.88 -3.57 -24.33
C LYS A 112 -19.22 -5.04 -24.18
N LYS A 113 -20.15 -5.39 -23.29
CA LYS A 113 -20.55 -6.77 -22.98
C LYS A 113 -19.39 -7.61 -22.44
N ILE A 114 -18.45 -6.98 -21.75
CA ILE A 114 -17.29 -7.62 -21.16
C ILE A 114 -17.68 -8.06 -19.74
N PRO A 115 -17.68 -9.37 -19.44
CA PRO A 115 -17.97 -9.85 -18.09
C PRO A 115 -16.92 -9.36 -17.10
N TRP A 116 -17.36 -8.99 -15.90
CA TRP A 116 -16.46 -8.51 -14.86
C TRP A 116 -16.87 -8.99 -13.47
N ALA A 117 -15.91 -9.13 -12.57
CA ALA A 117 -16.15 -9.56 -11.20
C ALA A 117 -15.22 -8.84 -10.20
N GLN A 118 -15.59 -8.84 -8.92
CA GLN A 118 -14.82 -8.22 -7.85
C GLN A 118 -14.64 -9.12 -6.62
N VAL A 119 -13.52 -8.97 -5.92
CA VAL A 119 -13.32 -9.42 -4.54
C VAL A 119 -13.25 -8.20 -3.62
N TYR A 120 -13.68 -8.36 -2.37
CA TYR A 120 -13.60 -7.28 -1.39
C TYR A 120 -12.16 -7.01 -0.95
N GLY A 121 -11.82 -5.72 -0.89
CA GLY A 121 -10.66 -5.19 -0.20
C GLY A 121 -10.96 -4.74 1.23
N ASN A 122 -9.92 -4.27 1.92
CA ASN A 122 -10.04 -3.87 3.32
C ASN A 122 -10.78 -2.55 3.47
N HIS A 123 -10.76 -1.69 2.45
CA HIS A 123 -11.47 -0.44 2.51
C HIS A 123 -12.97 -0.66 2.21
N ASP A 124 -13.36 -1.57 1.30
CA ASP A 124 -14.69 -1.53 0.62
C ASP A 124 -15.97 -1.43 1.46
N VAL A 125 -15.91 -1.72 2.77
CA VAL A 125 -17.00 -1.51 3.73
C VAL A 125 -16.50 -0.96 5.08
N GLU A 126 -15.43 -0.16 5.07
CA GLU A 126 -14.78 0.42 6.26
C GLU A 126 -15.73 1.37 7.00
N TYR A 127 -16.65 2.00 6.28
CA TYR A 127 -17.61 2.97 6.81
C TYR A 127 -19.01 2.36 6.90
N VAL A 128 -19.25 1.61 7.97
CA VAL A 128 -20.56 1.00 8.24
C VAL A 128 -21.46 1.96 9.02
N ALA A 129 -22.43 2.59 8.33
CA ALA A 129 -23.39 3.47 9.00
C ALA A 129 -24.35 2.70 9.95
N GLY A 130 -24.61 3.28 11.12
CA GLY A 130 -25.83 3.03 11.92
C GLY A 130 -26.04 1.62 12.47
N GLY A 131 -25.03 0.99 13.08
CA GLY A 131 -25.20 -0.28 13.80
C GLY A 131 -25.45 -1.52 12.91
N THR A 132 -25.26 -1.38 11.59
CA THR A 132 -25.24 -2.50 10.64
C THR A 132 -23.94 -3.30 10.85
N SER A 133 -23.95 -4.62 10.66
CA SER A 133 -22.69 -5.39 10.71
C SER A 133 -21.92 -5.27 9.40
N VAL A 134 -20.59 -5.46 9.44
CA VAL A 134 -19.74 -5.53 8.23
C VAL A 134 -20.28 -6.53 7.23
N LYS A 135 -20.75 -7.69 7.72
CA LYS A 135 -21.37 -8.74 6.91
C LYS A 135 -22.61 -8.22 6.18
N ASP A 136 -23.56 -7.64 6.91
CA ASP A 136 -24.79 -7.12 6.31
C ASP A 136 -24.52 -5.97 5.32
N MET A 137 -23.46 -5.18 5.56
CA MET A 137 -23.05 -4.13 4.63
C MET A 137 -22.47 -4.72 3.35
N LYS A 138 -21.56 -5.70 3.45
CA LYS A 138 -21.04 -6.43 2.28
C LYS A 138 -22.17 -7.08 1.47
N GLU A 139 -23.16 -7.69 2.10
CA GLU A 139 -24.31 -8.26 1.39
C GLU A 139 -25.08 -7.20 0.58
N LYS A 140 -25.34 -6.03 1.17
CA LYS A 140 -26.04 -4.93 0.49
C LYS A 140 -25.23 -4.33 -0.65
N VAL A 141 -23.94 -4.08 -0.43
CA VAL A 141 -23.01 -3.59 -1.47
C VAL A 141 -22.90 -4.60 -2.61
N HIS A 142 -22.85 -5.90 -2.29
CA HIS A 142 -22.80 -6.96 -3.29
C HIS A 142 -24.04 -6.98 -4.19
N ALA A 143 -25.22 -6.74 -3.60
CA ALA A 143 -26.46 -6.63 -4.35
C ALA A 143 -26.44 -5.46 -5.34
N VAL A 144 -25.70 -4.38 -5.06
CA VAL A 144 -25.51 -3.26 -6.00
C VAL A 144 -24.63 -3.70 -7.18
N TYR A 145 -23.48 -4.33 -6.93
CA TYR A 145 -22.61 -4.84 -8.01
C TYR A 145 -23.39 -5.74 -8.99
N MET A 146 -24.22 -6.64 -8.47
CA MET A 146 -24.97 -7.60 -9.27
C MET A 146 -26.06 -6.99 -10.16
N LYS A 147 -26.45 -5.72 -9.95
CA LYS A 147 -27.39 -5.00 -10.83
C LYS A 147 -26.82 -4.82 -12.24
N HIS A 148 -25.50 -4.66 -12.36
CA HIS A 148 -24.84 -4.52 -13.65
C HIS A 148 -25.00 -5.80 -14.50
N PRO A 149 -25.48 -5.71 -15.75
CA PRO A 149 -25.83 -6.88 -16.57
C PRO A 149 -24.65 -7.81 -16.83
N TYR A 150 -23.42 -7.29 -16.90
CA TYR A 150 -22.21 -8.09 -17.14
C TYR A 150 -21.36 -8.31 -15.88
N ASN A 151 -21.81 -7.86 -14.71
CA ASN A 151 -21.22 -8.32 -13.46
C ASN A 151 -21.56 -9.81 -13.24
N VAL A 152 -20.53 -10.63 -13.04
CA VAL A 152 -20.64 -12.08 -12.79
C VAL A 152 -20.22 -12.48 -11.38
N SER A 153 -20.04 -11.51 -10.47
CA SER A 153 -19.80 -11.79 -9.06
C SER A 153 -20.98 -12.54 -8.43
N LYS A 154 -20.68 -13.31 -7.37
CA LYS A 154 -21.68 -14.06 -6.61
C LYS A 154 -21.51 -13.80 -5.12
N PRO A 155 -22.61 -13.83 -4.36
CA PRO A 155 -22.51 -13.85 -2.91
C PRO A 155 -21.76 -15.09 -2.44
N GLY A 156 -21.13 -14.98 -1.27
CA GLY A 156 -20.47 -16.07 -0.60
C GLY A 156 -21.42 -17.22 -0.26
N PRO A 157 -20.90 -18.45 -0.07
CA PRO A 157 -21.70 -19.58 0.37
C PRO A 157 -22.16 -19.37 1.81
N ALA A 158 -23.39 -19.78 2.10
CA ALA A 158 -23.95 -19.67 3.44
C ALA A 158 -23.08 -20.40 4.48
N GLY A 159 -22.78 -19.72 5.58
CA GLY A 159 -21.98 -20.28 6.68
C GLY A 159 -20.47 -20.29 6.43
N VAL A 160 -20.00 -19.62 5.37
CA VAL A 160 -18.58 -19.38 5.11
C VAL A 160 -18.29 -17.89 5.34
N SER A 161 -17.16 -17.60 5.99
CA SER A 161 -16.71 -16.25 6.31
C SER A 161 -16.43 -15.43 5.05
N GLY A 162 -16.75 -14.14 5.08
CA GLY A 162 -16.61 -13.23 3.93
C GLY A 162 -17.72 -13.39 2.88
N GLU A 163 -17.88 -12.40 2.01
CA GLU A 163 -19.05 -12.31 1.10
C GLU A 163 -18.69 -12.39 -0.39
N SER A 164 -17.41 -12.25 -0.77
CA SER A 164 -16.94 -12.42 -2.17
C SER A 164 -16.19 -13.75 -2.36
N ASN A 165 -16.79 -14.85 -1.92
CA ASN A 165 -16.24 -16.21 -2.08
C ASN A 165 -16.99 -16.96 -3.18
N TYR A 166 -16.38 -17.14 -4.35
CA TYR A 166 -17.05 -17.83 -5.45
C TYR A 166 -16.07 -18.36 -6.50
N VAL A 167 -16.59 -19.20 -7.40
CA VAL A 167 -15.84 -19.72 -8.54
C VAL A 167 -16.60 -19.44 -9.84
N LEU A 168 -15.88 -19.05 -10.89
CA LEU A 168 -16.44 -18.78 -12.22
C LEU A 168 -15.84 -19.73 -13.26
N PRO A 169 -16.66 -20.32 -14.15
CA PRO A 169 -16.14 -21.16 -15.24
C PRO A 169 -15.62 -20.33 -16.40
N VAL A 170 -14.53 -20.79 -17.00
CA VAL A 170 -14.15 -20.42 -18.37
C VAL A 170 -14.21 -21.68 -19.22
N TYR A 171 -15.10 -21.68 -20.21
CA TYR A 171 -15.28 -22.81 -21.12
C TYR A 171 -14.19 -22.82 -22.18
N GLY A 172 -13.80 -24.01 -22.65
CA GLY A 172 -12.91 -24.16 -23.80
C GLY A 172 -13.50 -23.54 -25.07
N SER A 173 -12.68 -23.34 -26.10
CA SER A 173 -13.12 -22.74 -27.37
C SER A 173 -14.25 -23.55 -28.04
N ASP A 174 -14.40 -24.83 -27.70
CA ASP A 174 -15.49 -25.70 -28.15
C ASP A 174 -16.84 -25.43 -27.47
N GLY A 175 -16.85 -24.68 -26.38
CA GLY A 175 -18.03 -24.36 -25.59
C GLY A 175 -18.66 -25.56 -24.86
N LYS A 176 -18.00 -26.70 -24.76
CA LYS A 176 -18.59 -27.92 -24.17
C LYS A 176 -18.11 -28.18 -22.75
N SER A 177 -16.82 -27.99 -22.51
CA SER A 177 -16.20 -28.33 -21.22
C SER A 177 -15.60 -27.10 -20.55
N VAL A 178 -15.58 -27.10 -19.22
CA VAL A 178 -14.86 -26.09 -18.45
C VAL A 178 -13.37 -26.36 -18.57
N ALA A 179 -12.65 -25.37 -19.10
CA ALA A 179 -11.20 -25.42 -19.32
C ALA A 179 -10.44 -24.81 -18.15
N MET A 180 -10.99 -23.79 -17.49
CA MET A 180 -10.36 -23.10 -16.37
C MET A 180 -11.41 -22.60 -15.35
N ALA A 181 -11.01 -22.48 -14.09
CA ALA A 181 -11.79 -21.88 -13.01
C ALA A 181 -11.14 -20.58 -12.51
N LEU A 182 -11.92 -19.53 -12.30
CA LEU A 182 -11.50 -18.29 -11.66
C LEU A 182 -12.06 -18.27 -10.23
N TRP A 183 -11.18 -18.36 -9.24
CA TRP A 183 -11.53 -18.39 -7.82
C TRP A 183 -11.42 -17.00 -7.20
N ALA A 184 -12.51 -16.51 -6.66
CA ALA A 184 -12.57 -15.29 -5.86
C ALA A 184 -12.66 -15.68 -4.38
N ILE A 185 -11.79 -15.13 -3.54
CA ILE A 185 -11.82 -15.32 -2.09
C ILE A 185 -11.80 -13.95 -1.41
N ASP A 186 -12.71 -13.74 -0.47
CA ASP A 186 -12.71 -12.56 0.39
C ASP A 186 -11.56 -12.68 1.40
N SER A 187 -10.51 -11.88 1.25
CA SER A 187 -9.39 -11.87 2.20
C SER A 187 -9.71 -11.21 3.54
N ASN A 188 -10.97 -10.77 3.72
CA ASN A 188 -11.46 -9.98 4.83
C ASN A 188 -10.77 -8.60 4.88
N MET A 189 -10.93 -7.89 6.01
CA MET A 189 -10.52 -6.49 6.13
C MET A 189 -9.47 -6.35 7.23
N TYR A 190 -9.91 -5.93 8.42
CA TYR A 190 -9.05 -5.68 9.56
C TYR A 190 -9.23 -6.72 10.66
N LEU A 191 -8.11 -7.21 11.18
CA LEU A 191 -8.05 -8.22 12.22
C LEU A 191 -8.78 -7.76 13.49
N GLU A 192 -8.57 -6.51 13.90
CA GLU A 192 -9.19 -5.91 15.10
C GLU A 192 -10.72 -5.90 15.05
N ASN A 193 -11.31 -5.76 13.86
CA ASN A 193 -12.75 -5.74 13.66
C ASN A 193 -13.37 -7.15 13.62
N ASN A 194 -12.53 -8.19 13.41
CA ASN A 194 -12.94 -9.59 13.24
C ASN A 194 -12.34 -10.53 14.29
N TYR A 195 -11.88 -9.98 15.41
CA TYR A 195 -11.16 -10.67 16.50
C TYR A 195 -12.05 -11.56 17.39
N LYS A 196 -13.00 -12.33 16.81
CA LYS A 196 -13.86 -13.25 17.57
C LYS A 196 -13.18 -14.61 17.75
N GLY A 197 -12.72 -14.92 18.96
CA GLY A 197 -12.32 -16.27 19.37
C GLY A 197 -10.84 -16.44 19.76
N MET A 198 -10.01 -15.41 19.64
CA MET A 198 -8.66 -15.43 20.21
C MET A 198 -8.70 -15.08 21.70
N ALA A 199 -7.83 -15.72 22.49
CA ALA A 199 -7.70 -15.41 23.90
C ALA A 199 -7.27 -13.94 24.06
N ALA A 200 -7.81 -13.23 25.05
CA ALA A 200 -7.50 -11.81 25.28
C ALA A 200 -6.02 -11.56 25.60
N ASP A 201 -5.29 -12.60 25.99
CA ASP A 201 -3.86 -12.65 26.27
C ASP A 201 -3.05 -13.33 25.15
N ALA A 202 -3.65 -13.57 23.99
CA ALA A 202 -2.96 -14.17 22.86
C ALA A 202 -1.78 -13.29 22.42
N ILE A 203 -0.58 -13.86 22.43
CA ILE A 203 0.63 -13.22 21.94
C ILE A 203 0.59 -13.30 20.41
N LEU A 204 0.50 -12.14 19.75
CA LEU A 204 0.67 -12.07 18.31
C LEU A 204 2.17 -12.05 17.96
N PRO A 205 2.60 -12.74 16.89
CA PRO A 205 3.99 -12.73 16.45
C PRO A 205 4.37 -11.33 15.93
N ASN A 206 5.55 -10.81 16.27
CA ASN A 206 6.02 -9.52 15.75
C ASN A 206 5.70 -9.37 14.25
N PRO A 207 5.11 -8.25 13.84
CA PRO A 207 4.56 -8.16 12.51
C PRO A 207 5.69 -8.29 11.49
N ILE A 208 5.47 -9.09 10.44
CA ILE A 208 6.46 -9.30 9.38
C ILE A 208 6.75 -7.97 8.69
N ASN A 209 5.71 -7.15 8.46
CA ASN A 209 5.79 -5.78 7.99
C ASN A 209 4.57 -4.97 8.48
N GLY A 210 4.76 -3.71 8.89
CA GLY A 210 3.64 -2.85 9.32
C GLY A 210 3.07 -3.20 10.70
N GLY A 211 1.86 -2.75 11.00
CA GLY A 211 1.16 -3.02 12.28
C GLY A 211 0.23 -4.24 12.21
N TYR A 212 -0.22 -4.71 13.37
CA TYR A 212 -1.14 -5.85 13.55
C TYR A 212 -2.59 -5.56 13.12
N LYS A 213 -2.83 -5.23 11.85
CA LYS A 213 -4.17 -4.80 11.42
C LYS A 213 -4.83 -5.65 10.36
N TRP A 214 -4.11 -6.39 9.53
CA TRP A 214 -4.69 -7.06 8.36
C TRP A 214 -5.30 -8.41 8.72
N ASP A 215 -6.53 -8.66 8.26
CA ASP A 215 -7.21 -9.93 8.50
C ASP A 215 -6.75 -11.04 7.54
N TYR A 216 -7.14 -12.28 7.80
CA TYR A 216 -6.76 -13.47 7.05
C TYR A 216 -7.95 -14.22 6.47
N ILE A 217 -7.70 -14.96 5.40
CA ILE A 217 -8.64 -15.94 4.83
C ILE A 217 -8.90 -17.02 5.89
N LYS A 218 -10.15 -17.19 6.31
CA LYS A 218 -10.51 -18.03 7.46
C LYS A 218 -10.48 -19.53 7.14
N PRO A 219 -10.31 -20.41 8.15
CA PRO A 219 -10.24 -21.86 7.92
C PRO A 219 -11.45 -22.45 7.20
N ASP A 220 -12.66 -21.93 7.47
CA ASP A 220 -13.89 -22.32 6.76
C ASP A 220 -13.88 -21.90 5.28
N GLN A 221 -13.27 -20.77 4.92
CA GLN A 221 -13.04 -20.39 3.52
C GLN A 221 -12.04 -21.34 2.84
N VAL A 222 -10.96 -21.71 3.52
CA VAL A 222 -9.98 -22.71 3.02
C VAL A 222 -10.65 -24.06 2.79
N MET A 223 -11.48 -24.50 3.74
CA MET A 223 -12.23 -25.75 3.61
C MET A 223 -13.31 -25.68 2.54
N TRP A 224 -13.97 -24.53 2.37
CA TRP A 224 -14.91 -24.32 1.28
C TRP A 224 -14.22 -24.46 -0.08
N TYR A 225 -13.06 -23.83 -0.27
CA TYR A 225 -12.26 -23.99 -1.48
C TYR A 225 -11.93 -25.46 -1.73
N TYR A 226 -11.38 -26.16 -0.72
CA TYR A 226 -10.96 -27.56 -0.85
C TYR A 226 -12.14 -28.46 -1.26
N ASN A 227 -13.25 -28.38 -0.54
CA ASN A 227 -14.45 -29.18 -0.80
C ASN A 227 -15.08 -28.85 -2.15
N THR A 228 -15.11 -27.56 -2.52
CA THR A 228 -15.63 -27.13 -3.82
C THR A 228 -14.74 -27.63 -4.94
N SER A 229 -13.42 -27.55 -4.80
CA SER A 229 -12.45 -28.09 -5.77
C SER A 229 -12.63 -29.61 -5.97
N GLU A 230 -12.87 -30.38 -4.90
CA GLU A 230 -13.18 -31.82 -5.02
C GLU A 230 -14.50 -32.08 -5.75
N ALA A 231 -15.54 -31.30 -5.45
CA ALA A 231 -16.83 -31.40 -6.14
C ALA A 231 -16.73 -31.03 -7.63
N LEU A 232 -15.95 -30.00 -7.97
CA LEU A 232 -15.65 -29.63 -9.35
C LEU A 232 -14.90 -30.75 -10.09
N GLU A 233 -13.93 -31.39 -9.43
CA GLU A 233 -13.20 -32.53 -9.99
C GLU A 233 -14.11 -33.73 -10.28
N LYS A 234 -15.03 -34.04 -9.37
CA LYS A 234 -16.04 -35.09 -9.57
C LYS A 234 -16.96 -34.76 -10.74
N TYR A 235 -17.52 -33.55 -10.76
CA TYR A 235 -18.39 -33.07 -11.83
C TYR A 235 -17.70 -33.09 -13.21
N ALA A 236 -16.50 -32.54 -13.31
CA ALA A 236 -15.76 -32.47 -14.57
C ALA A 236 -15.03 -33.78 -14.93
N LYS A 237 -14.98 -34.75 -14.00
CA LYS A 237 -14.21 -36.00 -14.08
C LYS A 237 -12.71 -35.79 -14.29
N LYS A 238 -12.23 -34.58 -13.99
CA LYS A 238 -10.84 -34.13 -14.07
C LYS A 238 -10.69 -32.89 -13.19
N LYS A 239 -9.49 -32.64 -12.68
CA LYS A 239 -9.17 -31.37 -12.02
C LYS A 239 -9.34 -30.22 -13.02
N ILE A 240 -10.08 -29.20 -12.61
CA ILE A 240 -10.23 -27.97 -13.38
C ILE A 240 -9.10 -27.03 -12.93
N PRO A 241 -8.13 -26.71 -13.80
CA PRO A 241 -7.06 -25.80 -13.45
C PRO A 241 -7.62 -24.40 -13.18
N GLY A 242 -7.02 -23.63 -12.27
CA GLY A 242 -7.56 -22.32 -11.90
C GLY A 242 -6.57 -21.24 -11.50
N LEU A 243 -7.07 -20.01 -11.57
CA LEU A 243 -6.45 -18.79 -11.05
C LEU A 243 -7.23 -18.34 -9.82
N MET A 244 -6.54 -17.77 -8.84
CA MET A 244 -7.14 -17.32 -7.59
C MET A 244 -6.87 -15.84 -7.35
N PHE A 245 -7.89 -15.12 -6.89
CA PHE A 245 -7.92 -13.68 -6.70
C PHE A 245 -8.41 -13.35 -5.29
N PHE A 246 -7.70 -12.45 -4.62
CA PHE A 246 -8.05 -11.89 -3.31
C PHE A 246 -7.30 -10.56 -3.12
N HIS A 247 -7.72 -9.73 -2.17
CA HIS A 247 -7.14 -8.39 -2.03
C HIS A 247 -5.85 -8.38 -1.19
N ILE A 248 -5.93 -8.79 0.08
CA ILE A 248 -4.80 -8.83 1.03
C ILE A 248 -3.90 -10.02 0.68
N PRO A 249 -2.58 -9.83 0.51
CA PRO A 249 -1.66 -10.89 0.10
C PRO A 249 -1.52 -12.01 1.15
N LEU A 250 -1.17 -13.21 0.66
CA LEU A 250 -0.71 -14.28 1.53
C LEU A 250 0.70 -14.00 2.07
N ALA A 251 1.03 -14.55 3.24
CA ALA A 251 2.36 -14.45 3.81
C ALA A 251 3.45 -15.01 2.86
N GLU A 252 3.11 -16.07 2.11
CA GLU A 252 4.00 -16.70 1.13
C GLU A 252 4.45 -15.75 0.01
N MET A 253 3.73 -14.65 -0.22
CA MET A 253 4.11 -13.64 -1.20
C MET A 253 5.47 -12.99 -0.89
N ASN A 254 5.87 -12.94 0.39
CA ASN A 254 7.20 -12.46 0.81
C ASN A 254 8.35 -13.31 0.22
N TYR A 255 8.13 -14.59 -0.11
CA TYR A 255 9.20 -15.45 -0.61
C TYR A 255 9.67 -15.08 -2.01
N ILE A 256 8.85 -14.40 -2.81
CA ILE A 256 9.24 -13.94 -4.15
C ILE A 256 10.33 -12.86 -4.08
N PRO A 257 10.09 -11.68 -3.47
CA PRO A 257 11.10 -10.63 -3.38
C PRO A 257 12.30 -11.00 -2.49
N ASN A 258 12.13 -11.94 -1.56
CA ASN A 258 13.24 -12.45 -0.75
C ASN A 258 14.13 -13.44 -1.52
N ASN A 259 13.64 -14.03 -2.63
CA ASN A 259 14.37 -15.00 -3.45
C ASN A 259 14.17 -14.71 -4.95
N PRO A 260 14.55 -13.52 -5.45
CA PRO A 260 14.14 -13.05 -6.77
C PRO A 260 14.72 -13.88 -7.93
N LYS A 261 15.90 -14.47 -7.74
CA LYS A 261 16.54 -15.33 -8.76
C LYS A 261 15.84 -16.68 -8.86
N GLU A 262 15.59 -17.31 -7.72
CA GLU A 262 14.99 -18.64 -7.58
C GLU A 262 13.53 -18.63 -8.03
N THR A 263 12.81 -17.56 -7.70
CA THR A 263 11.40 -17.37 -8.08
C THR A 263 11.23 -16.71 -9.44
N LYS A 264 12.33 -16.38 -10.14
CA LYS A 264 12.32 -15.69 -11.44
C LYS A 264 11.45 -14.43 -11.42
N MET A 265 11.61 -13.64 -10.38
CA MET A 265 10.83 -12.44 -10.16
C MET A 265 11.02 -11.45 -11.31
N VAL A 266 9.90 -10.89 -11.78
CA VAL A 266 9.84 -9.76 -12.72
C VAL A 266 8.99 -8.68 -12.08
N GLY A 267 9.36 -7.40 -12.27
CA GLY A 267 8.78 -6.26 -11.54
C GLY A 267 9.54 -5.98 -10.25
N ALA A 268 8.96 -5.17 -9.37
CA ALA A 268 9.59 -4.75 -8.12
C ALA A 268 8.61 -4.74 -6.94
N LYS A 269 9.15 -5.10 -5.77
CA LYS A 269 8.55 -4.80 -4.48
C LYS A 269 8.94 -3.37 -4.13
N ARG A 270 7.99 -2.44 -4.16
CA ARG A 270 8.19 -1.01 -3.87
C ARG A 270 7.67 -0.61 -2.50
N GLU A 271 6.84 -1.45 -1.89
CA GLU A 271 6.43 -1.31 -0.50
C GLU A 271 6.40 -2.67 0.21
N PRO A 272 6.35 -2.69 1.55
CA PRO A 272 6.27 -3.93 2.29
C PRO A 272 5.07 -4.79 1.85
N VAL A 273 5.20 -6.12 1.96
CA VAL A 273 4.07 -7.03 1.73
C VAL A 273 3.22 -7.00 2.99
N ASN A 274 2.06 -6.35 2.92
CA ASN A 274 1.14 -6.20 4.05
C ASN A 274 0.18 -7.39 4.15
N CYS A 275 0.72 -8.56 4.50
CA CYS A 275 -0.08 -9.76 4.78
C CYS A 275 -0.57 -9.80 6.23
N SER A 276 -1.54 -10.67 6.52
CA SER A 276 -1.88 -11.02 7.90
C SER A 276 -0.77 -11.81 8.59
N GLU A 277 -0.61 -11.57 9.89
CA GLU A 277 0.28 -12.32 10.78
C GLU A 277 -0.22 -13.74 11.09
N ILE A 278 -1.52 -13.99 10.87
CA ILE A 278 -2.12 -15.31 10.98
C ILE A 278 -2.15 -15.94 9.60
N ASN A 279 -1.40 -17.02 9.43
CA ASN A 279 -1.43 -17.86 8.24
C ASN A 279 -2.49 -18.98 8.40
N SER A 280 -3.47 -19.00 7.50
CA SER A 280 -4.55 -20.01 7.51
C SER A 280 -4.17 -21.35 6.88
N GLY A 281 -3.00 -21.45 6.27
CA GLY A 281 -2.52 -22.62 5.57
C GLY A 281 -3.07 -22.77 4.15
N LEU A 282 -3.80 -21.77 3.60
CA LEU A 282 -4.39 -21.85 2.26
C LEU A 282 -3.39 -22.34 1.21
N PHE A 283 -2.18 -21.76 1.18
CA PHE A 283 -1.14 -22.13 0.22
C PHE A 283 -0.82 -23.64 0.24
N SER A 284 -0.78 -24.25 1.42
CA SER A 284 -0.54 -25.70 1.55
C SER A 284 -1.67 -26.55 0.92
N PHE A 285 -2.92 -26.09 1.02
CA PHE A 285 -4.06 -26.74 0.37
C PHE A 285 -4.04 -26.53 -1.16
N LEU A 286 -3.54 -25.39 -1.65
CA LEU A 286 -3.32 -25.19 -3.09
C LEU A 286 -2.29 -26.19 -3.63
N LEU A 287 -1.16 -26.36 -2.92
CA LEU A 287 -0.13 -27.34 -3.27
C LEU A 287 -0.65 -28.78 -3.25
N SER A 288 -1.54 -29.12 -2.32
CA SER A 288 -2.10 -30.48 -2.23
C SER A 288 -3.12 -30.76 -3.34
N ARG A 289 -4.00 -29.79 -3.65
CA ARG A 289 -5.02 -29.90 -4.70
C ARG A 289 -4.43 -29.84 -6.11
N LYS A 290 -3.36 -29.05 -6.36
CA LYS A 290 -2.62 -28.95 -7.64
C LYS A 290 -3.44 -28.49 -8.84
N ASP A 291 -4.60 -27.91 -8.59
CA ASP A 291 -5.53 -27.35 -9.56
C ASP A 291 -5.30 -25.84 -9.72
N VAL A 292 -5.02 -25.09 -8.66
CA VAL A 292 -4.64 -23.68 -8.75
C VAL A 292 -3.18 -23.53 -9.17
N PHE A 293 -2.93 -22.72 -10.20
CA PHE A 293 -1.59 -22.48 -10.77
C PHE A 293 -1.17 -21.01 -10.78
N GLY A 294 -2.08 -20.09 -10.47
CA GLY A 294 -1.77 -18.68 -10.34
C GLY A 294 -2.58 -17.98 -9.25
N ILE A 295 -1.97 -16.98 -8.61
CA ILE A 295 -2.55 -16.16 -7.55
C ILE A 295 -2.33 -14.68 -7.91
N PHE A 296 -3.36 -13.87 -7.73
CA PHE A 296 -3.31 -12.43 -7.97
C PHE A 296 -3.92 -11.65 -6.83
N ASN A 297 -3.27 -10.56 -6.43
CA ASN A 297 -3.76 -9.67 -5.39
C ASN A 297 -3.38 -8.21 -5.63
N GLY A 298 -3.97 -7.33 -4.83
CA GLY A 298 -3.72 -5.89 -4.80
C GLY A 298 -3.13 -5.47 -3.47
N HIS A 299 -3.75 -4.47 -2.84
CA HIS A 299 -3.54 -4.00 -1.46
C HIS A 299 -2.25 -3.22 -1.24
N ASP A 300 -1.13 -3.76 -1.70
CA ASP A 300 0.14 -3.06 -1.72
C ASP A 300 0.26 -2.34 -3.07
N HIS A 301 -0.48 -1.24 -3.17
CA HIS A 301 -0.68 -0.35 -4.30
C HIS A 301 0.48 -0.20 -5.32
N VAL A 302 1.75 -0.21 -4.90
CA VAL A 302 2.92 0.03 -5.78
C VAL A 302 3.69 -1.23 -6.14
N ASN A 303 3.36 -2.35 -5.52
CA ASN A 303 3.93 -3.62 -5.89
C ASN A 303 3.36 -4.07 -7.24
N ASP A 304 4.24 -4.47 -8.15
CA ASP A 304 3.87 -4.91 -9.51
C ASP A 304 4.56 -6.22 -9.90
N PHE A 305 5.17 -6.88 -8.93
CA PHE A 305 6.00 -8.04 -9.20
C PHE A 305 5.19 -9.31 -9.42
N VAL A 306 5.78 -10.24 -10.15
CA VAL A 306 5.32 -11.62 -10.34
C VAL A 306 6.49 -12.57 -10.16
N GLY A 307 6.26 -13.71 -9.53
CA GLY A 307 7.26 -14.78 -9.39
C GLY A 307 6.60 -16.14 -9.23
N GLU A 308 7.38 -17.21 -9.42
CA GLU A 308 6.93 -18.58 -9.22
C GLU A 308 7.49 -19.15 -7.90
N TYR A 309 6.59 -19.57 -7.02
CA TYR A 309 6.94 -20.20 -5.76
C TYR A 309 6.24 -21.55 -5.64
N MET A 310 7.01 -22.63 -5.45
CA MET A 310 6.53 -24.01 -5.34
C MET A 310 5.55 -24.43 -6.47
N GLY A 311 5.77 -23.92 -7.69
CA GLY A 311 4.96 -24.25 -8.87
C GLY A 311 3.65 -23.46 -9.01
N ILE A 312 3.44 -22.42 -8.19
CA ILE A 312 2.34 -21.47 -8.31
C ILE A 312 2.93 -20.09 -8.66
N ARG A 313 2.43 -19.46 -9.73
CA ARG A 313 2.82 -18.08 -10.09
C ARG A 313 1.98 -17.08 -9.30
N MET A 314 2.61 -16.25 -8.47
CA MET A 314 1.92 -15.27 -7.66
C MET A 314 2.31 -13.87 -8.10
N ALA A 315 1.34 -12.97 -8.21
CA ALA A 315 1.54 -11.65 -8.81
C ALA A 315 0.74 -10.56 -8.09
N TYR A 316 1.40 -9.44 -7.84
CA TYR A 316 0.75 -8.19 -7.46
C TYR A 316 0.19 -7.45 -8.67
N THR A 317 -0.95 -6.80 -8.47
CA THR A 317 -1.51 -5.83 -9.38
C THR A 317 -1.39 -4.45 -8.74
N PRO A 318 -0.71 -3.49 -9.38
CA PRO A 318 -0.60 -2.15 -8.82
C PRO A 318 -1.96 -1.45 -8.84
N CYS A 319 -2.09 -0.37 -8.06
CA CYS A 319 -3.27 0.45 -8.06
C CYS A 319 -3.46 1.19 -9.40
N ILE A 320 -4.71 1.52 -9.73
CA ILE A 320 -5.03 2.28 -10.95
C ILE A 320 -5.24 3.77 -10.70
N THR A 321 -5.61 4.20 -9.49
CA THR A 321 -5.98 5.60 -9.21
C THR A 321 -5.32 6.23 -7.99
N HIS A 322 -4.89 5.43 -7.01
CA HIS A 322 -4.29 6.00 -5.80
C HIS A 322 -2.97 6.69 -6.15
N LYS A 323 -2.89 7.98 -5.84
CA LYS A 323 -1.62 8.72 -5.86
C LYS A 323 -0.81 8.22 -4.66
N ASN A 324 -0.09 7.12 -4.86
CA ASN A 324 0.81 6.60 -3.84
C ASN A 324 1.85 7.65 -3.48
N TYR A 325 2.34 7.60 -2.25
CA TYR A 325 3.55 8.32 -1.81
C TYR A 325 4.80 8.00 -2.66
N HIS A 326 4.70 7.06 -3.62
CA HIS A 326 5.75 6.61 -4.54
C HIS A 326 5.62 7.14 -5.99
N GLY A 327 4.62 7.97 -6.31
CA GLY A 327 4.51 8.65 -7.61
C GLY A 327 3.70 7.90 -8.69
N LYS A 328 3.58 8.52 -9.87
CA LYS A 328 2.69 8.09 -10.97
C LYS A 328 3.18 6.90 -11.80
N ASP A 329 4.45 6.55 -11.64
CA ASP A 329 5.15 5.63 -12.52
C ASP A 329 4.76 4.15 -12.29
N SER A 330 4.11 3.83 -11.17
CA SER A 330 3.68 2.48 -10.85
C SER A 330 2.20 2.20 -11.16
N MET A 331 1.39 3.21 -11.53
CA MET A 331 -0.04 3.01 -11.77
C MET A 331 -0.29 2.26 -13.07
N GLY A 332 -1.17 1.27 -13.02
CA GLY A 332 -1.48 0.45 -14.19
C GLY A 332 -2.51 -0.63 -13.91
N ALA A 333 -2.60 -1.56 -14.86
CA ALA A 333 -3.38 -2.77 -14.72
C ALA A 333 -2.53 -3.98 -15.09
N ARG A 334 -2.83 -5.13 -14.48
CA ARG A 334 -2.18 -6.38 -14.86
C ARG A 334 -2.98 -7.06 -15.97
N VAL A 335 -2.28 -7.43 -17.03
CA VAL A 335 -2.85 -8.23 -18.12
C VAL A 335 -2.38 -9.67 -17.97
N VAL A 336 -3.29 -10.62 -18.14
CA VAL A 336 -3.03 -12.06 -18.12
C VAL A 336 -3.61 -12.69 -19.38
N ILE A 337 -2.79 -13.41 -20.13
CA ILE A 337 -3.20 -14.09 -21.36
C ILE A 337 -2.98 -15.59 -21.16
N VAL A 338 -4.08 -16.34 -21.19
CA VAL A 338 -4.08 -17.80 -21.03
C VAL A 338 -4.26 -18.46 -22.39
N ASP A 339 -3.47 -19.50 -22.67
CA ASP A 339 -3.62 -20.36 -23.85
C ASP A 339 -4.32 -21.66 -23.46
N GLU A 340 -5.38 -22.01 -24.19
CA GLU A 340 -6.18 -23.22 -23.95
C GLU A 340 -5.33 -24.50 -24.03
N LYS A 341 -4.25 -24.52 -24.84
CA LYS A 341 -3.38 -25.69 -25.01
C LYS A 341 -2.58 -26.01 -23.75
N ASP A 342 -2.21 -25.00 -22.98
CA ASP A 342 -1.48 -25.14 -21.71
C ASP A 342 -1.78 -23.96 -20.80
N VAL A 343 -2.95 -24.02 -20.15
CA VAL A 343 -3.44 -22.92 -19.30
C VAL A 343 -2.48 -22.57 -18.15
N LYS A 344 -1.62 -23.51 -17.74
CA LYS A 344 -0.65 -23.30 -16.65
C LYS A 344 0.51 -22.39 -17.08
N LYS A 345 0.76 -22.24 -18.39
CA LYS A 345 1.79 -21.36 -18.95
C LYS A 345 1.19 -20.07 -19.48
N PHE A 346 0.55 -19.31 -18.61
CA PHE A 346 0.01 -18.01 -18.97
C PHE A 346 1.10 -16.94 -19.08
N GLU A 347 0.86 -15.95 -19.92
CA GLU A 347 1.66 -14.74 -20.02
C GLU A 347 1.06 -13.64 -19.13
N THR A 348 1.90 -12.79 -18.55
CA THR A 348 1.41 -11.62 -17.81
C THR A 348 2.39 -10.46 -17.91
N HIS A 349 1.83 -9.25 -17.95
CA HIS A 349 2.56 -7.98 -17.93
C HIS A 349 1.72 -6.92 -17.22
N ILE A 350 2.32 -5.76 -16.97
CA ILE A 350 1.61 -4.57 -16.51
C ILE A 350 1.53 -3.59 -17.67
N ASP A 351 0.34 -3.05 -17.86
CA ASP A 351 0.10 -1.90 -18.70
C ASP A 351 0.16 -0.66 -17.81
N TYR A 352 1.32 -0.01 -17.73
CA TYR A 352 1.51 1.20 -16.94
C TYR A 352 0.86 2.40 -17.65
N LEU A 353 0.05 3.16 -16.92
CA LEU A 353 -0.68 4.30 -17.48
C LEU A 353 0.25 5.34 -18.09
N LEU A 354 1.40 5.58 -17.45
CA LEU A 354 2.36 6.58 -17.91
C LEU A 354 3.05 6.14 -19.20
N GLU A 355 3.51 4.89 -19.28
CA GLU A 355 4.18 4.33 -20.46
C GLU A 355 3.25 4.32 -21.69
N LEU A 356 1.96 4.12 -21.46
CA LEU A 356 0.93 4.12 -22.50
C LEU A 356 0.44 5.52 -22.88
N GLY A 357 0.88 6.57 -22.19
CA GLY A 357 0.36 7.94 -22.38
C GLY A 357 -1.12 8.08 -22.00
N PHE A 358 -1.65 7.16 -21.18
CA PHE A 358 -3.02 7.20 -20.68
C PHE A 358 -3.14 8.00 -19.39
N TYR A 359 -2.03 8.18 -18.68
CA TYR A 359 -1.96 9.01 -17.50
C TYR A 359 -2.33 10.45 -17.83
N ASP A 360 -3.23 11.03 -17.04
CA ASP A 360 -3.68 12.40 -17.23
C ASP A 360 -3.30 13.27 -16.04
N ASP A 361 -2.19 14.00 -16.18
CA ASP A 361 -1.71 14.97 -15.20
C ASP A 361 -2.74 16.08 -14.90
N SER A 362 -3.73 16.32 -15.77
CA SER A 362 -4.80 17.29 -15.50
C SER A 362 -5.84 16.78 -14.49
N LEU A 363 -5.99 15.45 -14.35
CA LEU A 363 -6.87 14.85 -13.35
C LEU A 363 -6.24 14.80 -11.96
N ASP A 364 -4.93 15.02 -11.87
CA ASP A 364 -4.21 15.17 -10.60
C ASP A 364 -4.27 16.58 -10.03
N ARG A 365 -4.77 17.54 -10.82
CA ARG A 365 -4.93 18.91 -10.36
C ARG A 365 -6.26 19.01 -9.62
N ASP A 366 -6.19 19.29 -8.33
CA ASP A 366 -7.28 19.97 -7.63
C ASP A 366 -7.35 21.43 -8.10
N ASP A 367 -7.48 21.68 -9.41
CA ASP A 367 -7.61 23.04 -9.92
C ASP A 367 -9.00 23.58 -9.53
N PRO A 368 -9.09 24.62 -8.67
CA PRO A 368 -10.30 25.40 -8.55
C PRO A 368 -10.55 26.09 -9.89
N ILE A 369 -11.77 25.95 -10.44
CA ILE A 369 -12.39 26.75 -11.54
C ILE A 369 -11.37 27.62 -12.32
N GLU A 370 -10.96 27.18 -13.52
CA GLU A 370 -10.10 27.97 -14.40
C GLU A 370 -10.69 29.36 -14.69
N LEU A 371 -9.93 30.40 -14.32
CA LEU A 371 -10.15 31.78 -14.72
C LEU A 371 -9.65 31.94 -16.17
N THR A 372 -10.56 32.24 -17.08
CA THR A 372 -10.29 32.45 -18.51
C THR A 372 -9.39 33.67 -18.77
N ASP A 373 -8.79 33.75 -19.96
CA ASP A 373 -7.86 34.80 -20.40
C ASP A 373 -8.40 36.25 -20.27
N GLU A 374 -9.73 36.44 -20.18
CA GLU A 374 -10.34 37.74 -19.90
C GLU A 374 -10.11 38.22 -18.47
N VAL A 375 -9.97 37.31 -17.49
CA VAL A 375 -9.76 37.65 -16.08
C VAL A 375 -8.30 37.99 -15.78
N LEU A 376 -7.36 37.32 -16.46
CA LEU A 376 -5.91 37.55 -16.31
C LEU A 376 -5.50 38.95 -16.77
N LYS A 377 -6.13 39.49 -17.83
CA LYS A 377 -5.85 40.86 -18.33
C LYS A 377 -6.34 41.98 -17.43
N LYS A 378 -7.29 41.73 -16.53
CA LYS A 378 -7.90 42.78 -15.69
C LYS A 378 -7.05 43.14 -14.47
N ASN A 379 -6.10 42.30 -14.09
CA ASN A 379 -5.40 42.37 -12.80
C ASN A 379 -3.86 42.45 -12.86
N ASN A 380 -3.26 42.66 -14.05
CA ASN A 380 -1.79 42.85 -14.22
C ASN A 380 -0.91 41.83 -13.48
N VAL A 381 -1.06 40.53 -13.77
CA VAL A 381 -0.16 39.50 -13.25
C VAL A 381 0.57 38.83 -14.43
N GLU A 382 1.90 38.91 -14.43
CA GLU A 382 2.77 38.19 -15.38
C GLU A 382 3.12 36.79 -14.88
N LYS A 383 3.28 35.85 -15.82
CA LYS A 383 3.54 34.42 -15.58
C LYS A 383 5.05 34.19 -15.44
N HIS A 384 5.50 33.51 -14.38
CA HIS A 384 6.88 33.02 -14.27
C HIS A 384 6.95 31.51 -14.54
N GLU A 385 7.90 31.10 -15.38
CA GLU A 385 8.20 29.71 -15.72
C GLU A 385 8.83 28.96 -14.54
N THR A 386 8.42 27.71 -14.35
CA THR A 386 9.04 26.76 -13.41
C THR A 386 10.42 26.35 -13.92
N ALA A 387 11.43 26.49 -13.06
CA ALA A 387 12.82 26.17 -13.37
C ALA A 387 13.05 24.67 -13.65
N ASN A 388 13.76 24.38 -14.74
CA ASN A 388 14.26 23.05 -15.09
C ASN A 388 15.27 22.53 -14.05
N ILE A 389 15.14 21.24 -13.71
CA ILE A 389 16.21 20.46 -13.07
C ILE A 389 17.31 20.22 -14.13
N PRO A 390 18.58 20.60 -13.91
CA PRO A 390 19.62 20.40 -14.92
C PRO A 390 20.02 18.92 -15.07
N ASP A 391 20.12 18.44 -16.31
CA ASP A 391 20.59 17.10 -16.75
C ASP A 391 22.03 16.72 -16.35
N LYS A 392 22.68 17.44 -15.44
CA LYS A 392 24.11 17.28 -15.10
C LYS A 392 24.45 16.06 -14.22
N LEU A 393 23.48 15.23 -13.84
CA LEU A 393 23.71 14.07 -12.95
C LEU A 393 24.32 12.83 -13.65
N ASN A 394 24.54 12.88 -14.97
CA ASN A 394 25.05 11.75 -15.75
C ASN A 394 26.50 11.89 -16.27
N GLU A 395 27.29 12.87 -15.80
CA GLU A 395 28.67 13.01 -16.31
C GLU A 395 29.68 12.03 -15.66
N PRO A 396 30.44 11.25 -16.46
CA PRO A 396 31.50 10.36 -15.97
C PRO A 396 32.69 11.18 -15.45
N GLY A 397 32.76 11.35 -14.13
CA GLY A 397 33.84 12.07 -13.44
C GLY A 397 33.55 12.35 -11.96
N MET A 398 32.27 12.35 -11.56
CA MET A 398 31.85 12.55 -10.16
C MET A 398 32.11 11.34 -9.25
N LEU A 399 32.05 10.11 -9.76
CA LEU A 399 32.35 8.87 -9.01
C LEU A 399 33.76 8.88 -8.38
N ALA A 400 34.76 9.42 -9.09
CA ALA A 400 36.14 9.49 -8.59
C ALA A 400 36.33 10.54 -7.46
N ASN A 401 35.50 11.58 -7.42
CA ASN A 401 35.49 12.55 -6.31
C ASN A 401 34.66 12.03 -5.13
N PHE A 402 33.64 11.21 -5.37
CA PHE A 402 32.79 10.60 -4.35
C PHE A 402 33.53 9.49 -3.58
N ASP A 403 34.23 8.58 -4.27
CA ASP A 403 34.98 7.49 -3.63
C ASP A 403 36.18 7.99 -2.79
N ASN A 404 36.83 9.09 -3.21
CA ASN A 404 37.88 9.75 -2.43
C ASN A 404 37.33 10.50 -1.21
N PHE A 405 36.10 11.02 -1.28
CA PHE A 405 35.45 11.75 -0.20
C PHE A 405 34.89 10.81 0.88
N VAL A 406 34.23 9.71 0.47
CA VAL A 406 33.68 8.68 1.37
C VAL A 406 34.78 7.93 2.11
N SER A 407 35.92 7.65 1.46
CA SER A 407 37.03 6.90 2.09
C SER A 407 37.85 7.72 3.09
N THR A 408 38.09 9.01 2.83
CA THR A 408 38.90 9.87 3.72
C THR A 408 38.16 10.35 4.97
N GLN A 409 36.84 10.47 4.92
CA GLN A 409 36.06 10.86 6.09
C GLN A 409 35.64 9.67 6.97
N LYS A 410 35.37 8.48 6.42
CA LYS A 410 34.93 7.32 7.21
C LYS A 410 35.93 6.93 8.30
N ASP A 411 37.23 6.98 8.01
CA ASP A 411 38.29 6.64 8.97
C ASP A 411 38.63 7.81 9.93
N ASP A 412 38.48 9.07 9.47
CA ASP A 412 38.71 10.27 10.30
C ASP A 412 37.53 10.54 11.26
N LEU A 413 36.30 10.18 10.87
CA LEU A 413 35.07 10.27 11.67
C LEU A 413 35.03 9.21 12.80
N ILE A 414 35.54 8.00 12.56
CA ILE A 414 35.70 6.97 13.60
C ILE A 414 36.87 7.31 14.55
N ALA A 415 37.96 7.90 14.03
CA ALA A 415 39.13 8.25 14.83
C ALA A 415 38.94 9.49 15.73
N LYS A 416 38.09 10.44 15.34
CA LYS A 416 37.84 11.69 16.09
C LYS A 416 36.81 11.56 17.22
N GLY A 417 36.76 10.43 17.92
CA GLY A 417 35.90 10.15 19.09
C GLY A 417 35.92 11.22 20.20
N LYS A 418 35.31 12.36 19.95
CA LYS A 418 35.17 13.54 20.80
C LYS A 418 33.80 14.18 20.54
N GLY A 419 32.74 13.39 20.71
CA GLY A 419 31.38 13.93 20.83
C GLY A 419 31.17 14.43 22.26
N ALA A 420 30.76 15.69 22.41
CA ALA A 420 30.31 16.19 23.71
C ALA A 420 28.98 15.52 24.06
N THR A 421 28.90 14.82 25.20
CA THR A 421 27.64 14.31 25.73
C THR A 421 26.80 15.48 26.25
N VAL A 422 25.69 15.80 25.58
CA VAL A 422 24.80 16.89 26.03
C VAL A 422 23.94 16.39 27.19
N GLY A 423 24.14 16.97 28.39
CA GLY A 423 23.23 16.77 29.51
C GLY A 423 21.91 17.50 29.28
N THR A 424 20.79 16.77 29.21
CA THR A 424 19.45 17.34 29.00
C THR A 424 18.84 17.77 30.34
N THR A 425 18.52 19.06 30.48
CA THR A 425 17.68 19.58 31.56
C THR A 425 16.24 19.67 31.06
N PHE A 426 15.31 19.00 31.75
CA PHE A 426 13.88 18.99 31.45
C PHE A 426 13.14 20.02 32.31
N SER A 427 12.28 20.84 31.70
CA SER A 427 11.39 21.72 32.47
C SER A 427 10.15 20.94 32.91
N SER A 428 9.83 21.06 34.20
CA SER A 428 8.80 20.28 34.90
C SER A 428 7.39 20.65 34.46
N GLY A 429 6.67 19.70 33.85
CA GLY A 429 5.24 19.87 33.51
C GLY A 429 4.46 18.60 33.16
N THR A 430 5.08 17.41 33.15
CA THR A 430 4.46 16.16 32.72
C THR A 430 4.76 15.01 33.67
N ASP A 431 3.84 14.05 33.82
CA ASP A 431 3.95 12.84 34.66
C ASP A 431 4.99 11.79 34.15
N ILE A 432 5.74 12.09 33.09
CA ILE A 432 6.72 11.20 32.47
C ILE A 432 8.10 11.39 33.13
N PRO A 433 8.72 10.32 33.68
CA PRO A 433 10.02 10.42 34.34
C PRO A 433 11.14 10.87 33.39
N PRO A 434 12.07 11.76 33.82
CA PRO A 434 13.27 12.17 33.09
C PRO A 434 14.13 11.06 32.48
N THR A 435 14.01 9.84 33.00
CA THR A 435 14.75 8.65 32.56
C THR A 435 14.17 7.97 31.32
N GLN A 436 12.98 8.38 30.85
CA GLN A 436 12.31 7.80 29.69
C GLN A 436 12.52 8.60 28.39
N TYR A 437 13.08 9.81 28.48
CA TYR A 437 13.30 10.66 27.32
C TYR A 437 14.45 10.17 26.41
N PRO A 438 14.32 10.29 25.08
CA PRO A 438 15.42 10.03 24.15
C PRO A 438 16.62 10.94 24.44
N ARG A 439 17.81 10.45 24.09
CA ARG A 439 19.08 11.17 24.31
C ARG A 439 19.78 11.40 22.98
N VAL A 440 20.12 12.65 22.68
CA VAL A 440 21.05 12.99 21.60
C VAL A 440 22.45 12.57 22.05
N VAL A 441 23.07 11.65 21.31
CA VAL A 441 24.33 11.02 21.75
C VAL A 441 25.57 11.78 21.27
N SER A 442 25.47 12.56 20.19
CA SER A 442 26.56 13.37 19.66
C SER A 442 26.04 14.58 18.88
N VAL A 443 26.83 15.66 18.88
CA VAL A 443 26.68 16.86 18.03
C VAL A 443 28.09 17.34 17.57
N PRO A 444 28.22 18.05 16.43
CA PRO A 444 29.51 18.50 15.93
C PRO A 444 30.22 19.49 16.89
N ASN A 445 31.55 19.55 16.82
CA ASN A 445 32.35 20.49 17.61
C ASN A 445 31.99 21.96 17.32
N GLY A 446 31.80 22.76 18.37
CA GLY A 446 31.41 24.18 18.28
C GLY A 446 29.90 24.43 18.39
N TYR A 447 29.09 23.37 18.39
CA TYR A 447 27.65 23.43 18.62
C TYR A 447 27.36 23.27 20.13
N LYS A 448 26.36 24.00 20.63
CA LYS A 448 25.88 23.90 22.02
C LYS A 448 24.43 23.44 22.03
N GLY A 449 24.14 22.30 22.66
CA GLY A 449 22.76 21.85 22.89
C GLY A 449 22.19 22.53 24.13
N ASN A 450 21.06 23.23 23.99
CA ASN A 450 20.35 23.85 25.12
C ASN A 450 18.89 23.40 25.08
N GLY A 451 18.55 22.47 25.97
CA GLY A 451 17.17 22.19 26.39
C GLY A 451 16.42 21.20 25.51
N VAL A 452 15.89 20.16 26.18
CA VAL A 452 14.72 19.41 25.69
C VAL A 452 13.52 19.96 26.44
N GLY A 453 12.60 20.60 25.73
CA GLY A 453 11.34 21.10 26.27
C GLY A 453 10.18 20.19 25.89
N ILE A 454 9.09 20.24 26.63
CA ILE A 454 7.81 19.67 26.21
C ILE A 454 6.86 20.83 25.95
N ILE A 455 6.22 20.82 24.78
CA ILE A 455 5.16 21.76 24.45
C ILE A 455 3.87 20.98 24.18
N LYS A 456 2.74 21.54 24.60
CA LYS A 456 1.43 21.02 24.21
C LYS A 456 0.94 21.79 23.01
N ASP A 457 0.57 21.07 21.97
CA ASP A 457 0.08 21.67 20.73
C ASP A 457 -0.98 20.76 20.10
N GLU A 458 -2.10 21.36 19.66
CA GLU A 458 -3.27 20.63 19.14
C GLU A 458 -3.73 19.47 20.06
N GLY A 459 -3.57 19.62 21.38
CA GLY A 459 -3.92 18.58 22.35
C GLY A 459 -2.90 17.45 22.52
N THR A 460 -1.80 17.47 21.78
CA THR A 460 -0.72 16.46 21.82
C THR A 460 0.55 17.03 22.49
N ASP A 461 1.24 16.22 23.28
CA ASP A 461 2.52 16.59 23.89
C ASP A 461 3.68 16.30 22.92
N TYR A 462 4.46 17.34 22.61
CA TYR A 462 5.63 17.27 21.74
C TYR A 462 6.92 17.53 22.49
N ALA A 463 7.94 16.74 22.19
CA ALA A 463 9.32 17.08 22.47
C ALA A 463 9.76 18.24 21.58
N VAL A 464 10.57 19.12 22.13
CA VAL A 464 11.29 20.15 21.37
C VAL A 464 12.76 20.06 21.72
N LEU A 465 13.60 19.99 20.69
CA LEU A 465 15.04 19.99 20.77
C LEU A 465 15.58 21.23 20.05
N SER A 466 16.53 21.92 20.67
CA SER A 466 17.24 23.05 20.07
C SER A 466 18.76 22.83 20.09
N LEU A 467 19.38 22.91 18.92
CA LEU A 467 20.83 22.79 18.74
C LEU A 467 21.39 24.13 18.27
N TYR A 468 22.20 24.80 19.09
CA TYR A 468 22.73 26.12 18.76
C TYR A 468 24.09 26.00 18.08
N PHE A 469 24.30 26.82 17.06
CA PHE A 469 25.53 26.90 16.28
C PHE A 469 26.05 28.34 16.22
N PRO A 470 27.34 28.56 15.88
CA PRO A 470 27.87 29.91 15.72
C PRO A 470 27.01 30.73 14.76
N GLU A 471 26.72 31.98 15.13
CA GLU A 471 25.81 32.83 14.36
C GLU A 471 26.22 32.89 12.89
N LYS A 472 25.27 32.59 12.01
CA LYS A 472 25.46 32.60 10.56
C LYS A 472 24.46 33.54 9.91
N LYS A 473 24.95 34.44 9.06
CA LYS A 473 24.09 35.30 8.25
C LYS A 473 23.45 34.48 7.14
N TYR A 474 22.13 34.50 7.06
CA TYR A 474 21.37 33.88 6.00
C TYR A 474 21.55 34.67 4.70
N ASN A 475 22.26 34.08 3.74
CA ASN A 475 22.63 34.76 2.50
C ASN A 475 21.75 34.35 1.30
N GLY A 476 20.53 33.86 1.54
CA GLY A 476 19.66 33.27 0.51
C GLY A 476 19.97 31.79 0.23
N GLU A 477 20.67 31.13 1.15
CA GLU A 477 20.92 29.69 1.09
C GLU A 477 19.60 28.91 1.08
N THR A 478 19.50 27.90 0.23
CA THR A 478 18.19 27.28 -0.06
C THR A 478 17.94 26.02 0.73
N TYR A 479 18.96 25.42 1.35
CA TYR A 479 18.85 24.15 2.05
C TYR A 479 19.50 24.18 3.42
N VAL A 480 18.88 23.47 4.37
CA VAL A 480 19.55 22.95 5.57
C VAL A 480 19.90 21.50 5.30
N ARG A 481 21.18 21.16 5.29
CA ARG A 481 21.69 19.79 5.19
C ARG A 481 22.23 19.34 6.54
N LEU A 482 21.99 18.09 6.89
CA LEU A 482 22.53 17.47 8.10
C LEU A 482 22.69 15.96 7.90
N TYR A 483 23.67 15.38 8.59
CA TYR A 483 23.82 13.94 8.69
C TYR A 483 23.04 13.42 9.90
N VAL A 484 22.37 12.28 9.74
CA VAL A 484 21.55 11.67 10.79
C VAL A 484 21.84 10.17 10.91
N ASP A 485 21.75 9.68 12.15
CA ASP A 485 21.65 8.25 12.45
C ASP A 485 20.38 8.02 13.27
N PHE A 486 19.35 7.50 12.60
CA PHE A 486 18.08 7.10 13.17
C PHE A 486 17.95 5.57 13.23
N THR A 487 19.06 4.85 13.36
CA THR A 487 19.04 3.41 13.64
C THR A 487 18.17 3.12 14.87
N ASP A 488 17.21 2.21 14.71
CA ASP A 488 16.19 1.83 15.70
C ASP A 488 15.21 2.92 16.13
N VAL A 489 15.28 4.12 15.54
CA VAL A 489 14.49 5.30 15.89
C VAL A 489 13.58 5.65 14.72
N ASP A 490 12.30 5.87 14.99
CA ASP A 490 11.39 6.41 13.98
C ASP A 490 10.63 7.60 14.52
N TRP A 491 10.44 8.59 13.67
CA TRP A 491 9.74 9.80 13.99
C TRP A 491 8.26 9.55 13.72
N ASN A 492 7.38 9.72 14.70
CA ASN A 492 5.95 9.52 14.46
C ASN A 492 5.35 10.70 13.70
N MET A 493 5.62 11.90 14.22
CA MET A 493 5.22 13.19 13.66
C MET A 493 6.18 14.26 14.18
N GLY A 494 6.93 14.93 13.31
CA GLY A 494 7.89 15.96 13.68
C GLY A 494 8.09 17.05 12.63
N SER A 495 8.70 18.16 13.03
CA SER A 495 9.08 19.26 12.16
C SER A 495 10.52 19.66 12.44
N PHE A 496 11.21 20.09 11.38
CA PHE A 496 12.56 20.63 11.46
C PHE A 496 12.49 22.12 11.12
N GLY A 497 13.42 22.88 11.66
CA GLY A 497 13.43 24.32 11.51
C GLY A 497 14.73 24.97 11.90
N LEU A 498 14.77 26.29 11.71
CA LEU A 498 15.88 27.16 12.08
C LEU A 498 15.44 28.16 13.13
N ILE A 499 16.39 28.58 13.96
CA ILE A 499 16.22 29.58 15.01
C ILE A 499 17.03 30.82 14.61
N ASP A 500 16.37 31.98 14.54
CA ASP A 500 17.07 33.25 14.31
C ASP A 500 17.64 33.85 15.60
N ASN A 501 18.43 34.93 15.49
CA ASN A 501 19.08 35.54 16.65
C ASN A 501 18.09 36.14 17.66
N ASN A 502 16.86 36.45 17.24
CA ASN A 502 15.78 36.91 18.11
C ASN A 502 15.05 35.76 18.81
N GLY A 503 15.35 34.51 18.45
CA GLY A 503 14.70 33.31 19.00
C GLY A 503 13.41 32.94 18.28
N ALA A 504 13.11 33.54 17.12
CA ALA A 504 12.00 33.10 16.30
C ALA A 504 12.33 31.77 15.61
N VAL A 505 11.35 30.88 15.54
CA VAL A 505 11.46 29.55 14.95
C VAL A 505 10.79 29.55 13.58
N TYR A 506 11.54 29.12 12.57
CA TYR A 506 11.07 28.92 11.21
C TYR A 506 11.07 27.43 10.93
N GLN A 507 9.93 26.82 10.72
CA GLN A 507 9.82 25.36 10.64
C GLN A 507 9.00 24.91 9.43
N THR A 508 9.21 23.65 9.06
CA THR A 508 8.47 22.91 8.05
C THR A 508 7.03 22.63 8.52
N ARG A 509 6.18 23.62 8.79
CA ARG A 509 4.79 23.37 9.24
C ARG A 509 3.82 24.45 8.76
N ASP A 510 2.58 24.04 8.47
CA ASP A 510 1.43 24.93 8.23
C ASP A 510 1.62 25.92 7.07
N ASN A 511 2.31 25.49 6.00
CA ASN A 511 2.49 26.29 4.78
C ASN A 511 1.23 26.25 3.90
N LYS A 512 0.23 27.07 4.25
CA LYS A 512 -1.00 27.19 3.45
C LYS A 512 -0.67 27.62 2.02
N GLY A 513 -0.96 26.74 1.06
CA GLY A 513 -0.78 26.98 -0.38
C GLY A 513 0.33 26.15 -1.02
N LYS A 514 1.11 25.39 -0.24
CA LYS A 514 1.97 24.32 -0.77
C LYS A 514 1.38 22.96 -0.38
N GLU A 515 1.02 22.16 -1.37
CA GLU A 515 0.47 20.81 -1.14
C GLU A 515 1.50 19.86 -0.52
N TYR A 516 2.78 20.08 -0.79
CA TYR A 516 3.90 19.22 -0.38
C TYR A 516 5.19 20.03 -0.18
N MET A 517 6.07 19.57 0.70
CA MET A 517 7.40 20.17 0.93
C MET A 517 8.49 19.14 0.68
N ALA A 518 9.62 19.55 0.11
CA ALA A 518 10.64 18.59 -0.31
C ALA A 518 11.54 18.15 0.85
N LEU A 519 11.69 16.84 1.01
CA LEU A 519 12.71 16.19 1.82
C LEU A 519 13.68 15.48 0.89
N PHE A 520 14.96 15.81 0.96
CA PHE A 520 15.99 15.08 0.23
C PHE A 520 16.77 14.22 1.20
N TYR A 521 17.17 13.03 0.78
CA TYR A 521 18.01 12.17 1.59
C TYR A 521 18.96 11.34 0.73
N LEU A 522 20.09 10.98 1.31
CA LEU A 522 21.13 10.16 0.70
C LEU A 522 21.52 9.09 1.73
N PRO A 523 21.03 7.85 1.58
CA PRO A 523 21.38 6.78 2.50
C PRO A 523 22.90 6.53 2.54
N ASP A 524 23.39 6.06 3.68
CA ASP A 524 24.79 5.64 3.82
C ASP A 524 25.17 4.58 2.77
N GLY A 525 26.27 4.82 2.06
CA GLY A 525 26.74 3.92 1.01
C GLY A 525 26.07 4.11 -0.35
N GLU A 526 25.04 4.94 -0.44
CA GLU A 526 24.41 5.33 -1.71
C GLU A 526 25.08 6.56 -2.32
N THR A 527 24.96 6.69 -3.64
CA THR A 527 25.58 7.79 -4.42
C THR A 527 24.55 8.76 -5.00
N LYS A 528 23.26 8.44 -4.86
CA LYS A 528 22.16 9.19 -5.46
C LYS A 528 21.23 9.71 -4.36
N TRP A 529 21.03 11.03 -4.37
CA TRP A 529 20.01 11.66 -3.54
C TRP A 529 18.63 11.24 -4.02
N GLN A 530 17.79 10.87 -3.07
CA GLN A 530 16.40 10.53 -3.25
C GLN A 530 15.54 11.70 -2.74
N ASN A 531 14.35 11.88 -3.31
CA ASN A 531 13.43 12.94 -2.94
C ASN A 531 12.10 12.36 -2.44
N TYR A 532 11.64 12.88 -1.32
CA TYR A 532 10.31 12.65 -0.78
C TYR A 532 9.57 13.96 -0.61
N THR A 533 8.26 13.85 -0.47
CA THR A 533 7.37 14.94 -0.11
C THR A 533 6.84 14.72 1.30
N HIS A 534 6.92 15.76 2.15
CA HIS A 534 6.27 15.79 3.45
C HIS A 534 4.75 15.73 3.30
N SER A 535 4.04 15.46 4.40
CA SER A 535 2.58 15.58 4.43
C SER A 535 2.12 17.00 4.11
N ASN A 536 0.84 17.15 3.77
CA ASN A 536 0.17 18.45 3.57
C ASN A 536 0.16 19.37 4.82
N GLN A 537 0.62 18.87 5.97
CA GLN A 537 0.83 19.65 7.20
C GLN A 537 2.29 20.07 7.39
N GLY A 538 3.17 19.65 6.48
CA GLY A 538 4.61 19.87 6.48
C GLY A 538 5.41 18.98 7.44
N ARG A 539 4.76 18.02 8.09
CA ARG A 539 5.37 17.20 9.14
C ARG A 539 6.03 15.95 8.56
N LEU A 540 7.03 15.44 9.27
CA LEU A 540 7.84 14.25 8.99
C LEU A 540 7.41 13.10 9.89
N GLY A 541 7.55 11.87 9.42
CA GLY A 541 7.43 10.67 10.24
C GLY A 541 6.40 9.65 9.75
N ALA A 542 6.30 8.54 10.49
CA ALA A 542 5.47 7.38 10.20
C ALA A 542 4.00 7.74 9.91
N THR A 543 3.37 8.55 10.76
CA THR A 543 1.98 9.01 10.54
C THR A 543 1.82 10.03 9.42
N GLN A 544 2.94 10.50 8.88
CA GLN A 544 3.02 11.49 7.81
C GLN A 544 3.51 10.88 6.49
N GLY A 545 3.62 9.54 6.40
CA GLY A 545 4.07 8.83 5.20
C GLY A 545 5.56 9.03 4.86
N THR A 546 6.34 9.57 5.79
CA THR A 546 7.78 9.89 5.63
C THR A 546 8.58 9.32 6.79
N SER A 547 8.34 8.05 7.10
CA SER A 547 9.10 7.31 8.13
C SER A 547 10.59 7.37 7.81
N LEU A 548 11.39 7.60 8.85
CA LEU A 548 12.85 7.55 8.78
C LEU A 548 13.38 6.41 9.65
N TYR A 549 12.55 5.38 9.87
CA TYR A 549 12.94 4.22 10.66
C TYR A 549 14.17 3.54 10.09
N ASN A 550 15.19 3.36 10.93
CA ASN A 550 16.49 2.81 10.52
C ASN A 550 17.22 3.61 9.44
N PHE A 551 16.81 4.85 9.19
CA PHE A 551 17.51 5.69 8.23
C PHE A 551 18.85 6.16 8.81
N LYS A 552 19.89 6.00 8.01
CA LYS A 552 21.22 6.52 8.28
C LYS A 552 21.78 7.13 7.01
N GLY A 553 22.24 8.37 7.10
CA GLY A 553 22.74 9.10 5.93
C GLY A 553 22.45 10.59 6.02
N TRP A 554 22.51 11.26 4.88
CA TRP A 554 22.27 12.70 4.79
C TRP A 554 20.80 13.00 4.58
N ILE A 555 20.32 14.10 5.17
CA ILE A 555 19.04 14.72 4.83
C ILE A 555 19.26 16.19 4.46
N ALA A 556 18.39 16.71 3.60
CA ALA A 556 18.33 18.12 3.29
C ALA A 556 16.88 18.62 3.17
N LEU A 557 16.66 19.81 3.71
CA LEU A 557 15.36 20.47 3.82
C LEU A 557 15.43 21.84 3.17
N LYS A 558 14.41 22.22 2.43
CA LYS A 558 14.34 23.54 1.81
C LYS A 558 14.03 24.63 2.83
N VAL A 559 14.84 25.68 2.85
CA VAL A 559 14.61 26.86 3.71
C VAL A 559 13.37 27.63 3.27
N GLU A 560 13.08 27.66 1.96
CA GLU A 560 11.86 28.26 1.41
C GLU A 560 10.56 27.58 1.84
N ASP A 561 10.64 26.35 2.36
CA ASP A 561 9.51 25.60 2.89
C ASP A 561 9.28 25.92 4.39
N MET A 562 10.19 26.66 5.03
CA MET A 562 10.10 27.05 6.43
C MET A 562 9.38 28.39 6.62
N LEU A 563 8.43 28.41 7.57
CA LEU A 563 7.67 29.60 7.95
C LEU A 563 7.81 29.87 9.46
N SER A 564 7.79 31.14 9.84
CA SER A 564 7.81 31.55 11.24
C SER A 564 6.58 31.01 11.99
N ALA A 565 6.78 30.34 13.12
CA ALA A 565 5.72 30.05 14.08
C ALA A 565 5.25 31.36 14.74
N THR A 566 3.98 31.75 14.60
CA THR A 566 3.50 33.06 15.04
C THR A 566 2.98 33.04 16.48
N GLY A 567 3.90 33.07 17.46
CA GLY A 567 3.62 33.54 18.83
C GLY A 567 3.34 32.46 19.90
N PRO A 568 3.23 32.85 21.20
CA PRO A 568 3.13 31.91 22.32
C PRO A 568 1.74 31.27 22.40
N ALA A 569 1.74 29.95 22.63
CA ALA A 569 0.64 28.98 22.63
C ALA A 569 -0.60 29.30 23.50
N THR A 570 -1.33 30.36 23.19
CA THR A 570 -2.53 30.77 23.97
C THR A 570 -3.79 31.06 23.13
N ASN A 571 -3.76 30.87 21.81
CA ASN A 571 -4.99 31.00 21.02
C ASN A 571 -5.01 30.14 19.74
N PRO A 572 -5.71 28.99 19.72
CA PRO A 572 -5.70 28.05 18.59
C PRO A 572 -6.47 28.51 17.34
N GLN A 573 -6.95 29.75 17.27
CA GLN A 573 -7.64 30.30 16.09
C GLN A 573 -6.95 31.51 15.44
N LYS A 574 -5.70 31.83 15.80
CA LYS A 574 -4.96 32.96 15.21
C LYS A 574 -3.52 32.62 14.77
N GLU A 575 -3.33 31.61 13.93
CA GLU A 575 -2.02 31.39 13.30
C GLU A 575 -2.18 30.78 11.92
N ARG A 576 -2.15 31.57 10.83
CA ARG A 576 -2.07 31.04 9.45
C ARG A 576 -1.36 31.96 8.43
N ASN A 577 -0.51 32.91 8.87
CA ASN A 577 0.25 33.85 7.99
C ASN A 577 1.71 34.01 8.49
N GLY A 578 2.50 32.94 8.51
CA GLY A 578 3.92 33.01 8.86
C GLY A 578 4.76 33.79 7.84
N THR A 579 5.92 34.30 8.24
CA THR A 579 6.89 34.96 7.35
C THR A 579 8.08 34.04 7.07
N HIS A 580 8.64 34.13 5.86
CA HIS A 580 9.88 33.45 5.49
C HIS A 580 11.12 34.17 6.05
N LEU A 581 12.21 33.42 6.19
CA LEU A 581 13.55 33.97 6.39
C LEU A 581 13.92 34.90 5.23
N LYS A 582 14.55 36.02 5.56
CA LYS A 582 15.00 37.02 4.59
C LYS A 582 16.51 37.06 4.55
N THR A 583 17.07 37.24 3.36
CA THR A 583 18.50 37.48 3.19
C THR A 583 18.95 38.60 4.14
N GLY A 584 19.91 38.29 5.00
CA GLY A 584 20.41 39.18 6.04
C GLY A 584 20.03 38.78 7.46
N ASP A 585 19.01 37.94 7.65
CA ASP A 585 18.65 37.39 8.96
C ASP A 585 19.82 36.59 9.54
N VAL A 586 19.98 36.63 10.86
CA VAL A 586 21.06 35.92 11.54
C VAL A 586 20.48 34.66 12.17
N LEU A 587 21.00 33.49 11.78
CA LEU A 587 20.63 32.18 12.29
C LEU A 587 21.56 31.80 13.44
N LYS A 588 21.01 31.22 14.51
CA LYS A 588 21.77 30.77 15.69
C LYS A 588 21.52 29.32 16.09
N GLY A 589 20.62 28.61 15.42
CA GLY A 589 20.37 27.21 15.77
C GLY A 589 19.41 26.46 14.85
N LEU A 590 19.37 25.15 15.05
CA LEU A 590 18.41 24.20 14.52
C LEU A 590 17.32 23.96 15.57
N TYR A 591 16.07 23.91 15.14
CA TYR A 591 14.89 23.58 15.92
C TYR A 591 14.31 22.27 15.43
N ILE A 592 13.95 21.38 16.34
CA ILE A 592 13.28 20.13 16.00
C ILE A 592 12.14 19.90 16.98
N LYS A 593 10.97 19.58 16.48
CA LYS A 593 9.79 19.23 17.28
C LYS A 593 9.30 17.86 16.87
N TYR A 594 8.95 17.01 17.82
CA TYR A 594 8.45 15.66 17.51
C TYR A 594 7.56 15.09 18.60
N ASN A 595 6.65 14.19 18.23
CA ASN A 595 5.78 13.51 19.18
C ASN A 595 6.60 12.55 20.06
N LEU A 596 6.58 12.78 21.38
CA LEU A 596 7.42 12.11 22.37
C LEU A 596 6.86 10.75 22.83
N LEU A 597 5.58 10.49 22.56
CA LEU A 597 4.83 9.32 23.04
C LEU A 597 4.86 8.12 22.07
N HIS A 598 5.73 8.12 21.07
CA HIS A 598 5.86 6.98 20.16
C HIS A 598 6.94 6.01 20.65
N ASP A 599 6.60 4.73 20.77
CA ASP A 599 7.45 3.69 21.35
C ASP A 599 8.82 3.56 20.67
N SER A 600 8.93 3.93 19.39
CA SER A 600 10.21 3.94 18.66
C SER A 600 11.24 4.95 19.19
N MET A 601 10.82 5.97 19.93
CA MET A 601 11.71 7.04 20.42
C MET A 601 12.09 6.86 21.91
N ILE A 602 11.32 6.07 22.66
CA ILE A 602 11.48 5.96 24.13
C ILE A 602 12.80 5.25 24.46
N LYS A 603 13.66 5.91 25.24
CA LYS A 603 14.99 5.42 25.67
C LYS A 603 15.96 5.06 24.54
N LYS A 604 15.68 5.44 23.29
CA LYS A 604 16.57 5.16 22.15
C LYS A 604 17.42 6.39 21.81
N PRO A 605 18.74 6.21 21.58
CA PRO A 605 19.61 7.28 21.15
C PRO A 605 19.46 7.56 19.65
N PHE A 606 19.73 8.80 19.24
CA PHE A 606 19.95 9.16 17.83
C PHE A 606 21.04 10.21 17.69
N VAL A 607 21.55 10.39 16.47
CA VAL A 607 22.69 11.27 16.16
C VAL A 607 22.31 12.36 15.17
N PHE A 608 22.83 13.56 15.42
CA PHE A 608 22.87 14.66 14.46
C PHE A 608 24.32 15.08 14.26
N ASP A 609 24.75 15.16 13.00
CA ASP A 609 26.09 15.61 12.65
C ASP A 609 26.09 16.49 11.39
N GLU A 610 27.21 17.16 11.13
CA GLU A 610 27.50 17.97 9.93
C GLU A 610 26.33 18.86 9.44
N ILE A 611 25.82 19.69 10.35
CA ILE A 611 24.75 20.65 10.03
C ILE A 611 25.31 21.81 9.19
N ALA A 612 24.72 22.07 8.04
CA ALA A 612 25.09 23.16 7.15
C ALA A 612 23.84 23.81 6.55
N VAL A 613 23.83 25.14 6.47
CA VAL A 613 22.91 25.87 5.59
C VAL A 613 23.68 26.13 4.30
N THR A 614 23.13 25.77 3.13
CA THR A 614 23.85 25.75 1.85
C THR A 614 22.93 26.07 0.66
N ASN A 615 23.51 26.56 -0.43
CA ASN A 615 22.82 26.76 -1.71
C ASN A 615 22.59 25.45 -2.47
N GLU A 616 23.41 24.43 -2.23
CA GLU A 616 23.37 23.15 -2.93
C GLU A 616 23.53 22.02 -1.93
N TYR A 617 22.48 21.20 -1.74
CA TYR A 617 22.54 20.12 -0.75
C TYR A 617 23.43 18.95 -1.19
N TRP A 618 23.62 18.76 -2.49
CA TRP A 618 24.50 17.73 -3.06
C TRP A 618 25.99 18.11 -3.03
N ASN A 619 26.30 19.38 -2.74
CA ASN A 619 27.67 19.88 -2.78
C ASN A 619 28.28 19.92 -1.37
N PHE A 620 29.21 19.02 -1.10
CA PHE A 620 29.82 18.84 0.22
C PHE A 620 31.06 19.71 0.46
N LYS A 621 31.41 20.60 -0.48
CA LYS A 621 32.56 21.51 -0.37
C LYS A 621 32.27 22.76 0.44
#